data_AF-A0A949X825-F1
#
_entry.id   AF-A0A949X825-F1
#
_cell.length_a   1.000
_cell.length_b   1.000
_cell.length_c   1.000
_cell.angle_alpha   90.00
_cell.angle_beta   90.00
_cell.angle_gamma   90.00
#
_symmetry.space_group_name_H-M   'P 1'
#
loop_
_entity.id
_entity.type
_entity.pdbx_description
1 polymer ?
#
loop_
_entity_poly.entity_id
_entity_poly.type
_entity_poly.pdbx_seq_one_letter_code
_entity_poly.pdbx_strand_id
1 'polypeptide(L)'
;WELDEAARIDGATPPQLFGLVYLPLMVPSLVAIFTYALLLAWNEYLYAFLLLSHENTIPLAVGLGHFLASDDSPWEILMATALIYGLPPAAIYYAFRRYMVGGLTAGAVKS
;
A
#
# COMPACT_ATOMS: atom_id res chain seq x y z
N TRP A 1 33.25 -6.39 -8.79
CA TRP A 1 32.25 -7.33 -9.31
C TRP A 1 30.91 -6.90 -8.79
N GLU A 2 30.22 -6.10 -9.60
CA GLU A 2 28.83 -5.76 -9.34
C GLU A 2 27.97 -7.03 -9.45
N LEU A 3 26.86 -7.10 -8.71
CA LEU A 3 25.98 -8.28 -8.67
C LEU A 3 25.51 -8.72 -10.06
N ASP A 4 25.38 -7.77 -11.00
CA ASP A 4 25.03 -8.03 -12.39
C ASP A 4 26.18 -8.69 -13.17
N GLU A 5 27.40 -8.14 -13.06
CA GLU A 5 28.59 -8.72 -13.72
C GLU A 5 28.86 -10.15 -13.25
N ALA A 6 28.67 -10.44 -11.95
CA ALA A 6 28.78 -11.79 -11.42
C ALA A 6 27.73 -12.74 -12.02
N ALA A 7 26.46 -12.32 -12.07
CA ALA A 7 25.39 -13.12 -12.64
C ALA A 7 25.55 -13.35 -14.16
N ARG A 8 26.11 -12.39 -14.89
CA ARG A 8 26.45 -12.53 -16.32
C ARG A 8 27.61 -13.49 -16.56
N ILE A 9 28.64 -13.46 -15.69
CA ILE A 9 29.75 -14.44 -15.73
C ILE A 9 29.22 -15.85 -15.46
N ASP A 10 28.22 -15.99 -14.58
CA ASP A 10 27.52 -17.26 -14.30
C ASP A 10 26.54 -17.69 -15.42
N GLY A 11 26.44 -16.95 -16.52
CA GLY A 11 25.63 -17.32 -17.69
C GLY A 11 24.14 -17.02 -17.55
N ALA A 12 23.73 -16.14 -16.63
CA ALA A 12 22.33 -15.76 -16.48
C ALA A 12 21.79 -15.05 -17.74
N THR A 13 20.63 -15.50 -18.23
CA THR A 13 19.91 -14.81 -19.31
C THR A 13 19.28 -13.50 -18.79
N PRO A 14 19.02 -12.50 -19.65
CA PRO A 14 18.43 -11.22 -19.24
C PRO A 14 17.16 -11.32 -18.37
N PRO A 15 16.17 -12.20 -18.65
CA PRO A 15 15.00 -12.35 -17.76
C PRO A 15 15.36 -13.00 -16.41
N GLN A 16 16.35 -13.90 -16.36
CA GLN A 16 16.82 -14.50 -15.11
C GLN A 16 17.52 -13.46 -14.24
N LEU A 17 18.36 -12.62 -14.83
CA LEU A 17 19.04 -11.52 -14.16
C LEU A 17 18.02 -10.55 -13.54
N PHE A 18 16.98 -10.18 -14.29
CA PHE A 18 15.90 -9.33 -13.79
C PHE A 18 15.18 -9.94 -12.59
N GLY A 19 14.72 -11.19 -12.70
CA GLY A 19 13.94 -11.85 -11.66
C GLY A 19 14.73 -12.23 -10.40
N LEU A 20 15.99 -12.61 -10.56
CA LEU A 20 16.81 -13.16 -9.46
C LEU A 20 17.69 -12.12 -8.77
N VAL A 21 18.09 -11.05 -9.47
CA VAL A 21 18.99 -10.03 -8.92
C VAL A 21 18.23 -8.71 -8.71
N TYR A 22 17.66 -8.14 -9.77
CA TYR A 22 17.03 -6.81 -9.68
C TYR A 22 15.73 -6.81 -8.88
N LEU A 23 14.84 -7.77 -9.12
CA LEU A 23 13.54 -7.85 -8.45
C LEU A 23 13.66 -7.90 -6.92
N PRO A 24 14.42 -8.83 -6.29
CA PRO A 24 14.53 -8.88 -4.83
C PRO A 24 15.22 -7.65 -4.23
N LEU A 25 16.15 -7.01 -4.94
CA LEU A 25 16.76 -5.74 -4.53
C LEU A 25 15.74 -4.59 -4.52
N MET A 26 14.78 -4.60 -5.44
CA MET A 26 13.73 -3.59 -5.54
C MET A 26 12.53 -3.84 -4.62
N VAL A 27 12.31 -5.07 -4.13
CA VAL A 27 11.20 -5.43 -3.22
C VAL A 27 10.98 -4.43 -2.08
N PRO A 28 11.99 -4.01 -1.27
CA PRO A 28 11.76 -3.07 -0.18
C PRO A 28 11.20 -1.72 -0.65
N SER A 29 11.72 -1.20 -1.77
CA SER A 29 11.24 0.04 -2.38
C SER A 29 9.84 -0.11 -2.95
N LEU A 30 9.54 -1.23 -3.61
CA LEU A 30 8.21 -1.53 -4.14
C LEU A 30 7.16 -1.63 -3.04
N VAL A 31 7.51 -2.23 -1.90
CA VAL A 31 6.63 -2.32 -0.73
C VAL A 31 6.31 -0.93 -0.17
N ALA A 32 7.30 -0.03 -0.10
CA ALA A 32 7.08 1.35 0.33
C ALA A 32 6.13 2.10 -0.61
N ILE A 33 6.36 2.02 -1.92
CA ILE A 33 5.50 2.64 -2.94
C ILE A 33 4.08 2.06 -2.89
N PHE A 34 3.95 0.75 -2.79
CA PHE A 34 2.66 0.07 -2.67
C PHE A 34 1.88 0.54 -1.45
N THR A 35 2.54 0.62 -0.30
CA THR A 35 1.92 1.07 0.95
C THR A 35 1.44 2.51 0.84
N TYR A 36 2.25 3.39 0.24
CA TYR A 36 1.86 4.78 0.01
C TYR A 36 0.68 4.89 -0.96
N ALA A 37 0.73 4.17 -2.09
CA ALA A 37 -0.36 4.14 -3.07
C ALA A 37 -1.67 3.61 -2.47
N LEU A 38 -1.59 2.58 -1.62
CA LEU A 38 -2.72 2.05 -0.88
C LEU A 38 -3.33 3.10 0.05
N LEU A 39 -2.50 3.81 0.82
CA LEU A 39 -3.00 4.88 1.71
C LEU A 39 -3.67 6.00 0.92
N LEU A 40 -3.12 6.36 -0.23
CA LEU A 40 -3.71 7.39 -1.09
C LEU A 40 -5.07 6.94 -1.64
N ALA A 41 -5.13 5.74 -2.23
CA ALA A 41 -6.35 5.17 -2.77
C ALA A 41 -7.42 4.93 -1.68
N TRP A 42 -7.01 4.54 -0.48
CA TRP A 42 -7.91 4.33 0.66
C TRP A 42 -8.45 5.64 1.24
N ASN A 43 -7.73 6.76 1.13
CA ASN A 43 -8.23 8.06 1.59
C ASN A 43 -8.96 8.86 0.51
N GLU A 44 -9.07 8.33 -0.71
CA GLU A 44 -9.66 9.04 -1.83
C GLU A 44 -11.20 9.12 -1.70
N TYR A 45 -11.67 10.24 -1.15
CA TYR A 45 -13.08 10.51 -0.92
C TYR A 45 -13.74 11.19 -2.12
N LEU A 46 -13.07 12.20 -2.69
CA LEU A 46 -13.70 13.14 -3.63
C LEU A 46 -14.03 12.44 -4.96
N TYR A 47 -13.07 11.69 -5.50
CA TYR A 47 -13.28 10.95 -6.75
C TYR A 47 -14.43 9.93 -6.62
N ALA A 48 -14.47 9.24 -5.47
CA ALA A 48 -15.52 8.27 -5.21
C ALA A 48 -16.90 8.92 -5.07
N PHE A 49 -16.99 10.04 -4.35
CA PHE A 49 -18.24 10.79 -4.20
C PHE A 49 -18.78 11.33 -5.53
N LEU A 50 -17.88 11.79 -6.41
CA LEU A 50 -18.28 12.39 -7.69
C LEU A 50 -18.70 11.34 -8.74
N LEU A 51 -18.10 10.15 -8.73
CA LEU A 51 -18.29 9.16 -9.79
C LEU A 51 -19.18 7.99 -9.42
N LEU A 52 -19.28 7.65 -8.13
CA LEU A 52 -20.13 6.56 -7.66
C LEU A 52 -21.39 7.13 -7.04
N SER A 53 -22.48 7.06 -7.81
CA SER A 53 -23.80 7.60 -7.42
C SER A 53 -24.82 6.50 -7.05
N HIS A 54 -24.47 5.23 -7.22
CA HIS A 54 -25.37 4.10 -6.93
C HIS A 54 -25.10 3.58 -5.52
N GLU A 55 -26.13 3.52 -4.67
CA GLU A 55 -26.06 3.11 -3.25
C GLU A 55 -25.30 1.78 -3.03
N ASN A 56 -25.39 0.85 -3.97
CA ASN A 56 -24.75 -0.47 -3.85
C ASN A 56 -23.24 -0.50 -4.17
N THR A 57 -22.67 0.60 -4.67
CA THR A 57 -21.24 0.67 -5.03
C THR A 57 -20.50 1.78 -4.27
N ILE A 58 -21.16 2.48 -3.36
CA ILE A 58 -20.56 3.59 -2.62
C ILE A 58 -19.49 3.04 -1.65
N PRO A 59 -18.26 3.55 -1.70
CA PRO A 59 -17.24 3.16 -0.75
C PRO A 59 -17.54 3.71 0.65
N LEU A 60 -17.10 2.99 1.68
CA LEU A 60 -17.41 3.28 3.08
C LEU A 60 -17.03 4.71 3.50
N ALA A 61 -15.97 5.28 2.91
CA ALA A 61 -15.55 6.67 3.11
C ALA A 61 -16.67 7.68 2.80
N VAL A 62 -17.36 7.47 1.68
CA VAL A 62 -18.48 8.33 1.24
C VAL A 62 -19.71 8.07 2.10
N GLY A 63 -19.99 6.81 2.44
CA GLY A 63 -21.03 6.42 3.40
C GLY A 63 -20.92 7.13 4.75
N LEU A 64 -19.70 7.21 5.29
CA LEU A 64 -19.41 7.95 6.52
C LEU A 64 -19.71 9.46 6.38
N GLY A 65 -19.41 10.05 5.22
CA GLY A 65 -19.72 11.45 4.93
C GLY A 65 -21.22 11.77 5.02
N HIS A 66 -22.09 10.83 4.62
CA HIS A 66 -23.54 11.00 4.76
C HIS A 66 -24.00 11.07 6.22
N PHE A 67 -23.35 10.32 7.13
CA PHE A 67 -23.67 10.40 8.56
C PHE A 67 -23.40 11.79 9.11
N LEU A 68 -22.34 12.49 8.68
CA LEU A 68 -22.05 13.86 9.12
C LEU A 68 -23.03 14.91 8.55
N ALA A 69 -23.66 14.62 7.42
CA ALA A 69 -24.63 15.52 6.76
C ALA A 69 -26.06 15.36 7.32
N SER A 70 -26.26 14.43 8.26
CA SER A 70 -27.57 14.14 8.86
C SER A 70 -27.87 15.11 10.01
N ASP A 71 -29.08 15.69 10.04
CA ASP A 71 -29.52 16.58 11.13
C ASP A 71 -29.48 15.91 12.51
N ASP A 72 -29.73 14.59 12.56
CA ASP A 72 -29.56 13.75 13.76
C ASP A 72 -28.46 12.71 13.48
N SER A 73 -27.21 13.15 13.54
CA SER A 73 -26.04 12.31 13.25
C SER A 73 -25.85 11.21 14.31
N PRO A 74 -25.88 9.92 13.93
CA PRO A 74 -25.63 8.82 14.86
C PRO A 74 -24.13 8.69 15.15
N TRP A 75 -23.61 9.54 16.06
CA TRP A 75 -22.18 9.62 16.41
C TRP A 75 -21.59 8.29 16.86
N GLU A 76 -22.36 7.46 17.56
CA GLU A 76 -21.93 6.13 18.01
C GLU A 76 -21.60 5.21 16.82
N ILE A 77 -22.48 5.19 15.83
CA ILE A 77 -22.33 4.36 14.63
C ILE A 77 -21.22 4.92 13.74
N LEU A 78 -21.12 6.24 13.62
CA LEU A 78 -20.05 6.93 12.90
C LEU A 78 -18.68 6.55 13.46
N MET A 79 -18.49 6.66 14.78
CA MET A 79 -17.21 6.34 15.43
C MET A 79 -16.85 4.86 15.33
N ALA A 80 -17.83 3.96 15.54
CA ALA A 80 -17.62 2.53 15.37
C ALA A 80 -17.21 2.17 13.94
N THR A 81 -17.88 2.77 12.95
CA THR A 81 -17.59 2.53 11.53
C THR A 81 -16.24 3.12 11.12
N ALA A 82 -15.89 4.32 11.62
CA ALA A 82 -14.59 4.94 11.36
C ALA A 82 -13.43 4.10 11.94
N LEU A 83 -13.61 3.50 13.12
CA LEU A 83 -12.62 2.59 13.70
C LEU A 83 -12.43 1.36 12.83
N ILE A 84 -13.52 0.72 12.38
CA ILE A 84 -13.46 -0.43 11.46
C ILE A 84 -12.81 -0.03 10.13
N TYR A 85 -13.12 1.15 9.61
CA TYR A 85 -12.56 1.67 8.36
C TYR A 85 -11.03 1.84 8.40
N GLY A 86 -10.49 2.21 9.57
CA GLY A 86 -9.05 2.35 9.77
C GLY A 86 -8.29 1.03 9.92
N LEU A 87 -8.97 -0.09 10.21
CA LEU A 87 -8.31 -1.38 10.47
C LEU A 87 -7.62 -1.98 9.24
N PRO A 88 -8.24 -2.06 8.04
CA PRO A 88 -7.60 -2.65 6.87
C PRO A 88 -6.26 -2.00 6.47
N PRO A 89 -6.15 -0.66 6.30
CA PRO A 89 -4.87 -0.05 5.93
C PRO A 89 -3.81 -0.23 7.01
N ALA A 90 -4.20 -0.17 8.29
CA ALA A 90 -3.30 -0.45 9.41
C ALA A 90 -2.78 -1.91 9.38
N ALA A 91 -3.67 -2.88 9.17
CA ALA A 91 -3.31 -4.29 9.09
C ALA A 91 -2.34 -4.57 7.93
N ILE A 92 -2.61 -3.98 6.76
CA ILE A 92 -1.74 -4.10 5.58
C ILE A 92 -0.36 -3.49 5.89
N TYR A 93 -0.32 -2.25 6.41
CA TYR A 93 0.93 -1.62 6.84
C TYR A 93 1.74 -2.53 7.78
N TYR A 94 1.10 -3.06 8.82
CA TYR A 94 1.77 -3.92 9.80
C TYR A 94 2.25 -5.25 9.22
N ALA A 95 1.57 -5.80 8.21
CA ALA A 95 2.01 -7.02 7.51
C ALA A 95 3.25 -6.76 6.64
N PHE A 96 3.31 -5.60 5.98
CA PHE A 96 4.39 -5.26 5.04
C PHE A 96 5.60 -4.59 5.70
N ARG A 97 5.46 -4.07 6.93
CA ARG A 97 6.54 -3.39 7.68
C ARG A 97 7.86 -4.17 7.71
N ARG A 98 7.80 -5.51 7.79
CA ARG A 98 8.98 -6.38 7.87
C ARG A 98 9.88 -6.30 6.63
N TYR A 99 9.28 -6.04 5.47
CA TYR A 99 10.01 -5.93 4.21
C TYR A 99 10.70 -4.56 4.05
N MET A 100 10.18 -3.51 4.69
CA MET A 100 10.82 -2.19 4.71
C MET A 100 12.09 -2.19 5.59
N VAL A 101 12.07 -2.88 6.73
CA VAL A 101 13.20 -2.89 7.67
C VAL A 101 14.42 -3.66 7.13
N GLY A 102 14.21 -4.78 6.43
CA GLY A 102 15.31 -5.60 5.89
C GLY A 102 16.08 -4.94 4.73
N GLY A 103 15.42 -4.08 3.94
CA GLY A 103 16.03 -3.40 2.79
C GLY A 103 17.02 -2.30 3.18
N LEU A 104 16.74 -1.57 4.26
CA LEU A 104 17.61 -0.49 4.77
C LEU A 104 18.93 -1.03 5.32
N THR A 105 18.91 -2.19 5.96
CA THR A 105 20.12 -2.79 6.53
C THR A 105 20.99 -3.49 5.49
N ALA A 106 20.39 -4.06 4.44
CA ALA A 106 21.15 -4.72 3.36
C ALA A 106 21.96 -3.72 2.51
N GLY A 107 21.44 -2.51 2.30
CA GLY A 107 22.16 -1.43 1.59
C GLY A 107 23.28 -0.77 2.39
N ALA A 108 23.26 -0.87 3.73
CA ALA A 108 24.24 -0.22 4.61
C ALA A 108 25.59 -0.96 4.73
N VAL A 109 25.66 -2.23 4.31
CA VAL A 109 26.88 -3.07 4.51
C VAL A 109 27.76 -3.11 3.26
N LYS A 110 27.51 -2.29 2.24
CA LYS A 110 28.42 -2.19 1.08
C LYS A 110 28.51 -0.78 0.53
N SER A 111 29.23 0.07 1.27
CA SER A 111 30.02 1.18 0.70
C SER A 111 31.49 0.80 0.74
#